data_AF-A0AAU6YWC5-F1
#
_entry.id   AF-A0AAU6YWC5-F1
#
_cell.length_a   1.000
_cell.length_b   1.000
_cell.length_c   1.000
_cell.angle_alpha   90.00
_cell.angle_beta   90.00
_cell.angle_gamma   90.00
#
_symmetry.space_group_name_H-M   'P 1'
#
loop_
_entity.id
_entity.type
_entity.pdbx_description
1 polymer ?
#
loop_
_entity_poly.entity_id
_entity_poly.type
_entity_poly.pdbx_seq_one_letter_code
_entity_poly.pdbx_strand_id
1 'polypeptide(L)'
;MDSDWSFNIDDASARLTVPPDEVSLPVRHAANELRQAMDTCRRAALDLGAAVRTSSQAGYGTRWILEAAGLSSADLERILRGEELY
;
A
#
# COMPACT_ATOMS: atom_id res chain seq x y z
N MET A 1 -2.44 -13.36 -37.46
CA MET A 1 -1.09 -13.04 -36.95
C MET A 1 -1.23 -12.99 -35.46
N ASP A 2 -0.59 -13.92 -34.73
CA ASP A 2 -0.44 -13.79 -33.29
C ASP A 2 0.43 -12.56 -33.03
N SER A 3 -0.14 -11.56 -32.37
CA SER A 3 0.64 -10.42 -31.92
C SER A 3 1.52 -10.89 -30.77
N ASP A 4 2.82 -10.97 -31.02
CA ASP A 4 3.83 -11.25 -30.01
C ASP A 4 3.95 -10.02 -29.09
N TRP A 5 3.26 -10.05 -27.95
CA TRP A 5 3.21 -8.97 -26.95
C TRP A 5 4.34 -9.07 -25.92
N SER A 6 5.40 -9.82 -26.22
CA SER A 6 6.54 -10.05 -25.32
C SER A 6 7.58 -8.93 -25.32
N PHE A 7 7.24 -7.72 -25.76
CA PHE A 7 8.17 -6.59 -25.79
C PHE A 7 8.10 -5.76 -24.51
N ASN A 8 9.26 -5.33 -24.02
CA ASN A 8 9.37 -4.37 -22.93
C ASN A 8 8.93 -2.98 -23.42
N ILE A 9 8.35 -2.19 -22.53
CA ILE A 9 8.14 -0.75 -22.77
C ILE A 9 9.52 -0.16 -23.12
N ASP A 10 9.58 0.60 -24.23
CA ASP A 10 10.80 1.21 -24.80
C ASP A 10 11.79 0.27 -25.51
N ASP A 11 11.39 -0.95 -25.88
CA ASP A 11 12.21 -1.81 -26.76
C ASP A 11 12.32 -1.21 -28.17
N ALA A 12 13.51 -0.69 -28.50
CA ALA A 12 13.82 -0.07 -29.79
C ALA A 12 13.64 -1.02 -30.99
N SER A 13 13.59 -2.34 -30.76
CA SER A 13 13.41 -3.36 -31.78
C SER A 13 11.95 -3.80 -31.97
N ALA A 14 11.02 -3.35 -31.10
CA ALA A 14 9.61 -3.71 -31.18
C ALA A 14 8.88 -2.93 -32.30
N ARG A 15 8.12 -3.66 -33.14
CA ARG A 15 7.30 -3.07 -34.21
C ARG A 15 6.15 -2.17 -33.69
N LEU A 16 5.72 -2.39 -32.45
CA LEU A 16 4.75 -1.59 -31.73
C LEU A 16 5.41 -1.27 -30.37
N THR A 17 5.98 -0.10 -30.20
CA THR A 17 6.71 0.27 -28.96
C THR A 17 5.78 0.72 -27.83
N VAL A 18 4.53 1.05 -28.16
CA VAL A 18 3.51 1.53 -27.22
C VAL A 18 2.20 0.80 -27.52
N PRO A 19 1.60 0.07 -26.55
CA PRO A 19 0.29 -0.54 -26.74
C PRO A 19 -0.77 0.54 -27.03
N PRO A 20 -1.79 0.24 -27.87
CA PRO A 20 -2.86 1.18 -28.16
C PRO A 20 -3.58 1.62 -26.87
N ASP A 21 -4.18 2.81 -26.91
CA ASP A 21 -4.85 3.42 -25.75
C ASP A 21 -5.94 2.52 -25.15
N GLU A 22 -6.66 1.76 -25.97
CA GLU A 22 -7.66 0.78 -25.54
C GLU A 22 -7.10 -0.28 -24.57
N VAL A 23 -5.80 -0.57 -24.67
CA VAL A 23 -5.09 -1.52 -23.81
C VAL A 23 -4.31 -0.80 -22.70
N SER A 24 -3.66 0.32 -23.02
CA SER A 24 -2.75 0.99 -22.08
C SER A 24 -3.48 1.86 -21.05
N LEU A 25 -4.62 2.48 -21.41
CA LEU A 25 -5.37 3.35 -20.50
C LEU A 25 -5.99 2.59 -19.31
N PRO A 26 -6.65 1.42 -19.49
CA PRO A 26 -7.19 0.67 -18.35
C PRO A 26 -6.11 0.25 -17.35
N VAL A 27 -4.95 -0.17 -17.83
CA VAL A 27 -3.81 -0.56 -16.99
C VAL A 27 -3.27 0.65 -16.21
N ARG A 28 -3.07 1.80 -16.87
CA ARG A 28 -2.63 3.04 -16.20
C ARG A 28 -3.64 3.52 -15.17
N HIS A 29 -4.94 3.40 -15.47
CA HIS A 29 -6.01 3.76 -14.54
C HIS A 29 -5.97 2.89 -13.29
N ALA A 30 -6.00 1.56 -13.45
CA ALA A 30 -5.94 0.62 -12.35
C ALA A 30 -4.66 0.79 -11.51
N ALA A 31 -3.51 1.03 -12.14
CA ALA A 31 -2.25 1.30 -11.44
C ALA A 31 -2.29 2.61 -10.64
N ASN A 32 -2.95 3.65 -11.15
CA ASN A 32 -3.13 4.90 -10.43
C ASN A 32 -4.10 4.75 -9.25
N GLU A 33 -5.21 4.03 -9.42
CA GLU A 33 -6.16 3.72 -8.34
C GLU A 33 -5.49 2.93 -7.21
N LEU A 34 -4.72 1.89 -7.56
CA LEU A 34 -3.96 1.12 -6.58
C LEU A 34 -2.97 2.01 -5.83
N ARG A 35 -2.24 2.88 -6.52
CA ARG A 35 -1.29 3.81 -5.89
C ARG A 35 -1.99 4.74 -4.89
N GLN A 36 -3.14 5.30 -5.26
CA GLN A 36 -3.92 6.17 -4.38
C GLN A 36 -4.45 5.41 -3.16
N ALA A 37 -4.92 4.17 -3.34
CA ALA A 37 -5.36 3.31 -2.25
C ALA A 37 -4.21 2.97 -1.29
N MET A 38 -3.04 2.64 -1.83
CA MET A 38 -1.85 2.36 -1.03
C MET A 38 -1.37 3.59 -0.26
N ASP A 39 -1.37 4.77 -0.86
CA ASP A 39 -1.00 6.01 -0.17
C ASP A 39 -1.99 6.37 0.94
N THR A 40 -3.29 6.13 0.71
CA THR A 40 -4.33 6.32 1.72
C THR A 40 -4.15 5.32 2.87
N CYS A 41 -3.91 4.05 2.56
CA CYS A 41 -3.64 3.00 3.53
C CYS A 41 -2.39 3.34 4.38
N ARG A 42 -1.32 3.81 3.72
CA ARG A 42 -0.08 4.24 4.40
C ARG A 42 -0.35 5.33 5.43
N ARG A 43 -1.12 6.36 5.06
CA ARG A 43 -1.49 7.45 5.98
C ARG A 43 -2.34 6.94 7.15
N ALA A 44 -3.35 6.13 6.87
CA ALA A 44 -4.20 5.54 7.91
C ALA A 44 -3.40 4.68 8.90
N ALA A 45 -2.41 3.92 8.42
CA ALA A 45 -1.50 3.14 9.24
C ALA A 45 -0.62 4.01 10.15
N LEU A 46 -0.10 5.13 9.63
CA LEU A 46 0.68 6.09 10.41
C LEU A 46 -0.17 6.76 11.51
N ASP A 47 -1.40 7.17 11.17
CA ASP A 47 -2.34 7.79 12.10
C ASP A 47 -2.73 6.82 13.23
N LEU A 48 -3.02 5.55 12.89
CA LEU A 48 -3.29 4.50 13.87
C LEU A 48 -2.08 4.29 14.79
N GLY A 49 -0.87 4.21 14.22
CA GLY A 49 0.36 4.07 14.99
C GLY A 49 0.59 5.22 15.97
N ALA A 50 0.32 6.46 15.54
CA ALA A 50 0.41 7.64 16.39
C ALA A 50 -0.62 7.62 17.54
N ALA A 51 -1.87 7.23 17.25
CA ALA A 51 -2.92 7.09 18.26
C ALA A 51 -2.56 6.02 19.30
N VAL A 52 -2.11 4.84 18.86
CA VAL A 52 -1.66 3.74 19.73
C VAL A 52 -0.53 4.18 20.66
N ARG A 53 0.51 4.84 20.14
CA ARG A 53 1.62 5.34 20.96
C ARG A 53 1.15 6.40 21.96
N THR A 54 0.27 7.30 21.55
CA THR A 54 -0.32 8.33 22.43
C THR A 54 -1.10 7.69 23.58
N SER A 55 -1.96 6.70 23.28
CA SER A 55 -2.69 5.95 24.30
C SER A 55 -1.74 5.19 25.25
N SER A 56 -0.70 4.55 24.72
CA SER A 56 0.29 3.88 25.56
C SER A 56 1.02 4.86 26.49
N GLN A 57 1.41 6.03 25.99
CA GLN A 57 2.05 7.09 26.79
C GLN A 57 1.11 7.67 27.86
N ALA A 58 -0.20 7.70 27.62
CA ALA A 58 -1.21 8.08 28.59
C ALA A 58 -1.48 7.00 29.66
N GLY A 59 -0.80 5.84 29.58
CA GLY A 59 -0.90 4.76 30.56
C GLY A 59 -2.01 3.75 30.30
N TYR A 60 -2.65 3.78 29.12
CA TYR A 60 -3.64 2.75 28.77
C TYR A 60 -2.96 1.40 28.53
N GLY A 61 -3.56 0.34 29.08
CA GLY A 61 -3.02 -1.02 29.00
C GLY A 61 -3.06 -1.59 27.58
N THR A 62 -2.07 -2.41 27.23
CA THR A 62 -1.90 -3.04 25.91
C THR A 62 -3.11 -3.86 25.48
N ARG A 63 -3.79 -4.53 26.41
CA ARG A 63 -5.01 -5.30 26.13
C ARG A 63 -6.15 -4.42 25.60
N TRP A 64 -6.40 -3.28 26.23
CA TRP A 64 -7.43 -2.35 25.79
C TRP A 64 -7.09 -1.78 24.40
N ILE A 65 -5.82 -1.43 24.19
CA ILE A 65 -5.35 -0.93 22.89
C ILE A 65 -5.53 -1.99 21.79
N LEU A 66 -5.22 -3.26 22.05
CA LEU A 66 -5.45 -4.36 21.09
C LEU A 66 -6.93 -4.49 20.72
N GLU A 67 -7.81 -4.52 21.73
CA GLU A 67 -9.24 -4.67 21.53
C GLU A 67 -9.83 -3.48 20.75
N ALA A 68 -9.37 -2.25 21.02
CA ALA A 68 -9.84 -1.05 20.34
C ALA A 68 -9.29 -0.90 18.91
N ALA A 69 -8.01 -1.23 18.70
CA ALA A 69 -7.34 -1.08 17.40
C ALA A 69 -7.59 -2.26 16.45
N GLY A 70 -8.09 -3.40 16.94
CA GLY A 70 -8.29 -4.61 16.14
C GLY A 70 -6.97 -5.21 15.62
N LEU A 71 -5.86 -4.94 16.30
CA LEU A 71 -4.52 -5.38 15.90
C LEU A 71 -4.15 -6.74 16.49
N SER A 72 -3.21 -7.42 15.85
CA SER A 72 -2.52 -8.54 16.48
C SER A 72 -1.57 -8.04 17.58
N SER A 73 -1.21 -8.91 18.52
CA SER A 73 -0.21 -8.59 19.55
C SER A 73 1.15 -8.24 18.94
N ALA A 74 1.54 -8.92 17.86
CA ALA A 74 2.78 -8.65 17.14
C ALA A 74 2.79 -7.25 16.52
N ASP A 75 1.69 -6.84 15.89
CA ASP A 75 1.58 -5.53 15.26
C ASP A 75 1.60 -4.41 16.31
N LEU A 76 0.93 -4.60 17.45
CA LEU A 76 1.01 -3.66 18.55
C LEU A 76 2.46 -3.48 19.05
N GLU A 77 3.18 -4.57 19.26
CA GLU A 77 4.58 -4.50 19.69
C GLU A 77 5.46 -3.73 18.69
N ARG A 78 5.28 -3.98 17.39
CA ARG A 78 5.98 -3.25 16.33
C ARG A 78 5.70 -1.75 16.39
N ILE A 79 4.43 -1.34 16.49
CA ILE A 79 4.04 0.07 16.60
C ILE A 79 4.67 0.74 17.83
N LEU A 80 4.67 0.04 18.98
CA LEU A 80 5.23 0.56 20.23
C LEU A 80 6.75 0.70 20.18
N ARG A 81 7.43 -0.09 19.33
CA ARG A 81 8.86 0.06 19.01
C ARG A 81 9.14 1.16 17.98
N GLY A 82 8.10 1.77 17.42
CA GLY A 82 8.21 2.82 16.40
C GLY A 82 8.29 2.29 14.97
N GLU A 83 8.00 1.01 14.74
CA GLU A 83 7.94 0.43 13.40
C GLU A 83 6.61 0.75 12.70
N GLU A 84 6.64 0.72 11.37
CA GLU A 84 5.47 0.93 10.52
C GLU A 84 4.68 -0.37 10.33
N LEU A 85 3.36 -0.25 10.08
CA LEU A 85 2.42 -1.37 9.93
C LEU A 85 2.39 -1.99 8.52
N TYR A 86 3.14 -1.44 7.57
CA TYR A 86 3.15 -1.85 6.16
C TYR A 86 4.54 -2.25 5.68
#